data_AF-A0A6P8NTU1-F1
#
_entry.id   AF-A0A6P8NTU1-F1
#
_cell.length_a   1.000
_cell.length_b   1.000
_cell.length_c   1.000
_cell.angle_alpha   90.00
_cell.angle_beta   90.00
_cell.angle_gamma   90.00
#
_symmetry.space_group_name_H-M   'P 1'
#
loop_
_entity.id
_entity.type
_entity.pdbx_description
1 polymer ?
#
loop_
_entity_poly.entity_id
_entity_poly.type
_entity_poly.pdbx_seq_one_letter_code
_entity_poly.pdbx_strand_id
1 'polypeptide(L)' 'MLLSACSTYFRDLFKENPCQHPVIISRDVKFDDLVALVDFMYHGEVNVVREQLSSFLTTAE' A
#
# COMPACT_ATOMS: atom_id res chain seq x y z
N MET A 1 3.82 11.68 -1.98
CA MET A 1 3.62 12.16 -0.59
C MET A 1 2.47 11.47 0.13
N LEU A 2 1.31 11.22 -0.50
CA LEU A 2 0.17 10.53 0.15
C LEU A 2 0.55 9.18 0.76
N LEU A 3 1.19 8.29 -0.02
CA LEU A 3 1.65 6.99 0.48
C LEU A 3 2.57 7.10 1.73
N SER A 4 3.40 8.15 1.82
CA SER A 4 4.29 8.39 2.98
C SER A 4 3.55 8.91 4.21
N ALA A 5 2.42 9.59 4.02
CA ALA A 5 1.59 10.08 5.11
C ALA A 5 0.79 8.92 5.74
N CYS A 6 0.39 7.94 4.92
CA CYS A 6 -0.42 6.80 5.33
C CYS A 6 0.40 5.57 5.74
N SER A 7 1.71 5.51 5.40
CA SER A 7 2.55 4.35 5.69
C SER A 7 3.97 4.76 6.08
N THR A 8 4.41 4.22 7.21
CA THR A 8 5.80 4.34 7.67
C THR A 8 6.77 3.67 6.71
N TYR A 9 6.43 2.49 6.19
CA TYR A 9 7.20 1.78 5.19
C TYR A 9 7.49 2.63 3.95
N PHE A 10 6.44 3.18 3.31
CA PHE A 10 6.64 3.99 2.11
C PHE A 10 7.38 5.30 2.40
N ARG A 11 7.15 5.91 3.57
CA ARG A 11 7.89 7.12 3.97
C ARG A 11 9.39 6.85 4.06
N ASP A 12 9.78 5.76 4.71
CA ASP A 12 11.17 5.45 4.95
C ASP A 12 11.84 4.98 3.64
N LEU A 13 11.15 4.15 2.84
CA LEU A 13 11.57 3.74 1.50
C LEU A 13 11.92 4.93 0.59
N PHE A 14 11.03 5.94 0.50
CA PHE A 14 11.26 7.09 -0.37
C PHE A 14 12.33 8.05 0.17
N LYS A 15 12.52 8.10 1.49
CA LYS A 15 13.62 8.88 2.09
C LYS A 15 14.97 8.26 1.77
N GLU A 16 15.08 6.93 1.84
CA GLU A 16 16.32 6.21 1.58
C GLU A 16 16.66 6.16 0.08
N ASN A 17 15.65 6.25 -0.80
CA ASN A 17 15.79 6.13 -2.25
C ASN A 17 15.22 7.36 -2.98
N PRO A 18 15.89 8.54 -2.87
CA PRO A 18 15.43 9.74 -3.55
C PRO A 18 15.56 9.59 -5.06
N CYS A 19 14.43 9.43 -5.75
CA CYS A 19 14.35 9.31 -7.20
C CYS A 19 13.06 9.95 -7.74
N GLN A 20 13.07 10.40 -9.00
CA GLN A 20 11.88 11.00 -9.61
C GLN A 20 10.79 9.98 -9.94
N HIS A 21 11.19 8.73 -10.24
CA HIS A 21 10.29 7.64 -10.60
C HIS A 21 10.60 6.41 -9.74
N PRO A 22 10.09 6.35 -8.50
CA PRO A 22 10.33 5.21 -7.62
C PRO A 22 9.65 3.96 -8.19
N VAL A 23 10.44 2.91 -8.37
CA VAL A 23 9.93 1.56 -8.65
C VAL A 23 9.93 0.79 -7.33
N ILE A 24 8.75 0.39 -6.88
CA ILE A 24 8.58 -0.33 -5.62
C ILE A 24 8.22 -1.77 -5.93
N ILE A 25 8.93 -2.69 -5.26
CA ILE A 25 8.67 -4.12 -5.36
C ILE A 25 8.17 -4.60 -4.00
N SER A 26 6.86 -4.77 -3.87
CA SER A 26 6.25 -5.40 -2.70
C SER A 26 6.28 -6.92 -2.87
N ARG A 27 7.18 -7.59 -2.15
CA ARG A 27 7.22 -9.05 -2.12
C ARG A 27 6.08 -9.60 -1.27
N ASP A 28 5.53 -10.73 -1.72
CA ASP A 28 4.51 -11.49 -1.01
C ASP A 28 3.18 -10.76 -0.76
N VAL A 29 2.96 -9.65 -1.49
CA VAL A 29 1.69 -8.93 -1.51
C VAL A 29 0.92 -9.28 -2.77
N LYS A 30 -0.35 -9.66 -2.63
CA LYS A 30 -1.21 -9.87 -3.79
C LYS A 30 -1.49 -8.54 -4.47
N PHE A 31 -1.53 -8.55 -5.80
CA PHE A 31 -1.84 -7.36 -6.58
C PHE A 31 -3.16 -6.71 -6.15
N ASP A 32 -4.21 -7.51 -5.95
CA ASP A 32 -5.53 -7.02 -5.53
C ASP A 32 -5.49 -6.32 -4.16
N ASP A 33 -4.75 -6.88 -3.21
CA ASP A 33 -4.59 -6.27 -1.87
C ASP A 33 -3.85 -4.93 -1.98
N LEU A 34 -2.82 -4.84 -2.83
CA LEU A 34 -2.07 -3.61 -3.05
C LEU A 34 -2.94 -2.52 -3.71
N VAL A 35 -3.75 -2.88 -4.71
CA VAL A 35 -4.67 -1.95 -5.37
C VAL A 35 -5.69 -1.44 -4.36
N ALA A 36 -6.33 -2.33 -3.60
CA ALA A 36 -7.30 -1.97 -2.57
C ALA A 36 -6.68 -1.06 -1.50
N LEU A 37 -5.41 -1.29 -1.14
CA LEU A 37 -4.69 -0.49 -0.15
C LEU A 37 -4.45 0.93 -0.66
N VAL A 38 -4.04 1.06 -1.92
CA VAL A 38 -3.88 2.37 -2.56
C VAL A 38 -5.23 3.08 -2.64
N ASP A 39 -6.29 2.40 -3.07
CA ASP A 39 -7.63 3.00 -3.14
C ASP A 39 -8.11 3.49 -1.77
N PHE A 40 -7.89 2.70 -0.72
CA PHE A 40 -8.17 3.10 0.66
C PHE A 40 -7.37 4.35 1.07
N MET A 41 -6.07 4.43 0.73
CA MET A 41 -5.25 5.60 1.06
C MET A 41 -5.71 6.89 0.36
N TYR A 42 -6.32 6.79 -0.82
CA TYR A 42 -6.80 7.96 -1.57
C TYR A 42 -8.25 8.35 -1.22
N HIS A 43 -9.11 7.40 -0.90
CA HIS A 43 -10.54 7.64 -0.69
C HIS A 43 -10.99 7.52 0.77
N GLY A 44 -10.15 6.97 1.65
CA GLY A 44 -10.47 6.71 3.06
C GLY A 44 -11.32 5.45 3.30
N GLU A 45 -11.77 4.79 2.25
CA GLU A 45 -12.53 3.53 2.29
C GLU A 45 -12.25 2.68 1.05
N VAL A 46 -12.48 1.36 1.17
CA VAL A 46 -12.38 0.42 0.05
C VAL A 46 -13.34 -0.74 0.26
N ASN A 47 -13.85 -1.29 -0.84
CA ASN A 47 -14.70 -2.49 -0.83
C ASN A 47 -13.87 -3.70 -1.26
N VAL A 48 -13.71 -4.67 -0.36
CA VAL A 48 -13.05 -5.93 -0.62
C VAL A 48 -14.03 -7.09 -0.44
N VAL A 49 -13.87 -8.17 -1.21
CA VAL A 49 -14.66 -9.38 -0.99
C VAL A 49 -14.25 -10.04 0.33
N ARG A 50 -15.19 -10.73 0.98
CA ARG A 50 -15.02 -11.24 2.34
C ARG A 50 -13.83 -12.17 2.49
N GLU A 51 -13.54 -12.95 1.45
CA GLU A 51 -12.43 -13.90 1.38
C GLU A 51 -11.06 -13.21 1.29
N GLN A 52 -11.02 -11.98 0.76
CA GLN A 52 -9.81 -11.16 0.65
C GLN A 52 -9.57 -10.27 1.87
N LEU A 53 -10.57 -10.07 2.73
CA LEU A 53 -10.46 -9.19 3.89
C LEU A 53 -9.26 -9.54 4.78
N SER A 54 -9.02 -10.84 5.02
CA SER A 54 -7.90 -11.26 5.84
C SER A 54 -6.55 -10.92 5.20
N SER A 55 -6.37 -11.15 3.88
CA SER A 55 -5.11 -10.86 3.20
C SER A 55 -4.86 -9.36 3.06
N PHE A 56 -5.93 -8.60 2.81
CA PHE A 56 -5.90 -7.15 2.80
C PHE A 56 -5.43 -6.57 4.14
N LEU A 57 -6.02 -7.03 5.26
CA LEU A 57 -5.64 -6.57 6.60
C LEU A 57 -4.19 -6.94 6.93
N THR A 58 -3.73 -8.15 6.58
CA THR A 58 -2.32 -8.53 6.74
C THR A 58 -1.36 -7.66 5.92
N THR A 59 -1.80 -7.18 4.75
CA THR A 59 -0.99 -6.28 3.92
C THR A 59 -0.95 -4.85 4.46
N ALA A 60 -1.98 -4.44 5.22
CA ALA A 60 -2.12 -3.09 5.76
C ALA A 60 -1.39 -2.86 7.09
N GLU A 61 -0.97 -3.93 7.77
CA GLU A 61 -0.19 -3.92 9.02
C GLU A 61 1.29 -3.56 8.77
#